data_AF-A0A914D497-F1
#
_entry.id   AF-A0A914D497-F1
#
_cell.length_a   1.000
_cell.length_b   1.000
_cell.length_c   1.000
_cell.angle_alpha   90.00
_cell.angle_beta   90.00
_cell.angle_gamma   90.00
#
_symmetry.space_group_name_H-M   'P 1'
#
loop_
_entity.id
_entity.type
_entity.pdbx_description
1 polymer ?
#
loop_
_entity_poly.entity_id
_entity_poly.type
_entity_poly.pdbx_seq_one_letter_code
_entity_poly.pdbx_strand_id
1 'polypeptide(L)'
;MASMMLYTQIRNRTANFFVRRTGTELYKTATGFSMAGLKKGQGRGNKSAIRGVNRFYYIGASPLKVQYPGLNKPLLTRKGRPMVDGKEPVAITQQSDEQLKKNAVAIRNYFMSKQDSGVKKQYLIRRLKYAYQSPLDRGFCGFKMEGVLLGRPPFYGRNFKDFQCTILKVSC
;
A
#
# COMPACT_ATOMS: atom_id res chain seq x y z
N MET A 1 10.77 20.21 47.29
CA MET A 1 10.61 19.03 46.42
C MET A 1 9.83 19.46 45.17
N ALA A 2 10.51 19.67 44.05
CA ALA A 2 9.88 20.12 42.82
C ALA A 2 9.35 18.91 42.03
N SER A 3 8.03 18.85 41.85
CA SER A 3 7.35 17.83 41.07
C SER A 3 7.65 18.00 39.59
N MET A 4 8.43 17.07 39.01
CA MET A 4 8.66 16.96 37.57
C MET A 4 7.43 16.31 36.90
N MET A 5 6.34 17.07 36.80
CA MET A 5 5.25 16.68 35.90
C MET A 5 5.77 16.78 34.47
N LEU A 6 5.88 15.63 33.80
CA LEU A 6 6.11 15.56 32.36
C LEU A 6 5.01 16.36 31.67
N TYR A 7 5.35 17.55 31.16
CA TYR A 7 4.50 18.31 30.27
C TYR A 7 4.33 17.50 28.99
N THR A 8 3.32 16.62 28.99
CA THR A 8 2.85 15.96 27.79
C THR A 8 2.23 17.07 26.94
N GLN A 9 3.05 17.65 26.08
CA GLN A 9 2.61 18.63 25.10
C GLN A 9 1.57 17.94 24.22
N ILE A 10 0.29 18.12 24.56
CA ILE A 10 -0.84 17.71 23.74
C ILE A 10 -0.67 18.50 22.45
N ARG A 11 -0.13 17.85 21.41
CA ARG A 11 -0.03 18.46 20.09
C ARG A 11 -1.45 18.61 19.57
N ASN A 12 -2.05 19.76 19.84
CA ASN A 12 -3.25 20.19 19.15
C ASN A 12 -2.96 20.09 17.65
N ARG A 13 -3.82 19.40 16.92
CA ARG A 13 -3.65 19.12 15.50
C ARG A 13 -3.88 20.42 14.71
N THR A 14 -2.87 21.31 14.68
CA THR A 14 -2.91 22.66 14.08
C THR A 14 -2.93 22.66 12.54
N ALA A 15 -3.21 21.53 11.91
CA ALA A 15 -3.26 21.44 10.45
C ALA A 15 -4.57 22.04 9.92
N ASN A 16 -4.54 23.33 9.59
CA ASN A 16 -5.58 23.98 8.78
C ASN A 16 -5.62 23.36 7.36
N PHE A 17 -6.73 23.54 6.64
CA PHE A 17 -6.93 23.11 5.26
C PHE A 17 -5.74 23.50 4.36
N PHE A 18 -5.28 24.74 4.45
CA PHE A 18 -4.14 25.25 3.66
C PHE A 18 -2.78 24.65 4.03
N VAL A 19 -2.66 24.00 5.18
CA VAL A 19 -1.42 23.37 5.66
C VAL A 19 -1.39 21.87 5.33
N ARG A 20 -2.51 21.31 4.82
CA ARG A 20 -2.58 19.90 4.43
C ARG A 20 -1.70 19.65 3.21
N ARG A 21 -0.99 18.52 3.24
CA ARG A 21 -0.09 18.06 2.18
C ARG A 21 -0.65 16.83 1.50
N THR A 22 -0.17 16.58 0.29
CA THR A 22 -0.56 15.40 -0.48
C THR A 22 -0.01 14.12 0.16
N GLY A 23 -0.67 12.98 -0.10
CA GLY A 23 -0.21 11.69 0.43
C GLY A 23 1.24 11.37 0.03
N THR A 24 1.67 11.77 -1.17
CA THR A 24 3.04 11.60 -1.66
C THR A 24 4.06 12.38 -0.84
N GLU A 25 3.77 13.64 -0.50
CA GLU A 25 4.64 14.46 0.34
C GLU A 25 4.73 13.91 1.76
N LEU A 26 3.61 13.44 2.32
CA LEU A 26 3.56 12.81 3.65
C LEU A 26 4.37 11.51 3.68
N TYR A 27 4.26 10.66 2.66
CA TYR A 27 5.06 9.43 2.60
C TYR A 27 6.54 9.70 2.39
N LYS A 28 6.91 10.75 1.64
CA LYS A 28 8.31 11.15 1.46
C LYS A 28 8.97 11.52 2.80
N THR A 29 8.27 12.24 3.66
CA THR A 29 8.78 12.60 5.01
C THR A 29 8.73 11.41 5.96
N ALA A 30 7.61 10.67 6.00
CA ALA A 30 7.43 9.55 6.92
C ALA A 30 8.36 8.37 6.66
N THR A 31 8.81 8.19 5.42
CA THR A 31 9.75 7.10 5.07
C THR A 31 11.22 7.49 5.30
N GLY A 32 11.52 8.75 5.61
CA GLY A 32 12.87 9.21 5.97
C GLY A 32 13.89 9.20 4.82
N PHE A 33 13.46 9.04 3.56
CA PHE A 33 14.39 9.02 2.43
C PHE A 33 14.72 10.44 1.95
N SER A 34 15.93 10.88 2.25
CA SER A 34 16.59 11.91 1.46
C SER A 34 17.43 11.26 0.35
N MET A 35 17.50 11.88 -0.81
CA MET A 35 18.38 11.41 -1.90
C MET A 35 19.85 11.36 -1.45
N ALA A 36 20.27 12.29 -0.58
CA ALA A 36 21.61 12.33 -0.02
C ALA A 36 21.92 11.11 0.88
N GLY A 37 21.00 10.74 1.78
CA GLY A 37 21.17 9.57 2.64
C GLY A 37 21.14 8.26 1.86
N LEU A 38 20.29 8.17 0.83
CA LEU A 38 20.22 6.99 -0.04
C LEU A 38 21.53 6.78 -0.81
N LYS A 39 22.10 7.84 -1.40
CA LYS A 39 23.39 7.78 -2.11
C LYS A 39 24.54 7.32 -1.21
N LYS A 40 24.49 7.65 0.08
CA LYS A 40 25.48 7.24 1.09
C LYS A 40 25.19 5.87 1.74
N GLY A 41 24.18 5.14 1.28
CA GLY A 41 23.82 3.83 1.83
C GLY A 41 23.22 3.86 3.24
N GLN A 42 22.84 5.04 3.76
CA GLN A 42 22.26 5.19 5.10
C GLN A 42 20.79 4.71 5.19
N GLY A 43 20.16 4.39 4.06
CA GLY A 43 18.80 3.83 3.99
C GLY A 43 18.70 2.32 4.22
N ARG A 44 19.73 1.67 4.79
CA ARG A 44 19.80 0.22 5.01
C ARG A 44 19.15 -0.16 6.35
N GLY A 45 17.83 -0.02 6.44
CA GLY A 45 17.07 -0.47 7.62
C GLY A 45 15.58 -0.28 7.40
N ASN A 46 14.83 -1.38 7.42
CA ASN A 46 13.36 -1.47 7.34
C ASN A 46 12.64 -0.27 6.74
N LYS A 47 12.57 -0.27 5.40
CA LYS A 47 11.78 0.72 4.64
C LYS A 47 10.32 0.61 5.07
N SER A 48 9.80 1.63 5.76
CA SER A 48 8.36 1.76 6.02
C SER A 48 7.61 1.67 4.68
N ALA A 49 6.75 0.67 4.54
CA ALA A 49 6.06 0.45 3.27
C ALA A 49 5.08 1.60 3.01
N ILE A 50 5.20 2.20 1.82
CA ILE A 50 4.20 3.17 1.33
C ILE A 50 2.88 2.42 1.16
N ARG A 51 1.82 2.93 1.80
CA ARG A 51 0.49 2.31 1.75
C ARG A 51 -0.41 3.14 0.81
N GLY A 52 -0.95 2.49 -0.22
CA GLY A 52 -1.90 3.12 -1.13
C GLY A 52 -3.28 3.28 -0.48
N VAL A 53 -3.45 4.34 0.32
CA VAL A 53 -4.72 4.63 1.04
C VAL A 53 -5.89 4.79 0.06
N ASN A 54 -5.66 5.42 -1.09
CA ASN A 54 -6.69 5.68 -2.11
C ASN A 54 -7.36 4.42 -2.66
N ARG A 55 -6.69 3.26 -2.63
CA ARG A 55 -7.24 1.99 -3.17
C ARG A 55 -8.48 1.52 -2.41
N PHE A 56 -8.69 2.01 -1.19
CA PHE A 56 -9.77 1.55 -0.30
C PHE A 56 -10.98 2.47 -0.29
N TYR A 57 -10.86 3.66 -0.87
CA TYR A 57 -11.94 4.64 -0.90
C TYR A 57 -12.54 4.64 -2.30
N TYR A 58 -13.83 4.29 -2.36
CA TYR A 58 -14.65 4.47 -3.55
C TYR A 58 -15.23 5.89 -3.54
N ILE A 59 -15.31 6.51 -4.72
CA ILE A 59 -15.91 7.84 -4.87
C ILE A 59 -17.39 7.73 -4.51
N GLY A 60 -17.87 8.60 -3.61
CA GLY A 60 -19.24 8.56 -3.08
C GLY A 60 -19.44 7.68 -1.84
N ALA A 61 -18.43 6.91 -1.42
CA ALA A 61 -18.44 6.24 -0.13
C ALA A 61 -18.08 7.24 0.98
N SER A 62 -19.01 7.47 1.90
CA SER A 62 -18.84 8.36 3.05
C SER A 62 -19.18 7.60 4.34
N PRO A 63 -18.58 7.96 5.50
CA PRO A 63 -19.03 7.46 6.80
C PRO A 63 -20.53 7.67 7.04
N LEU A 64 -21.12 8.74 6.49
CA LEU A 64 -22.55 9.05 6.58
C LEU A 64 -23.42 8.22 5.60
N LYS A 65 -22.81 7.31 4.81
CA LYS A 65 -23.46 6.48 3.78
C LYS A 65 -24.50 7.23 2.95
N VAL A 66 -24.06 8.37 2.42
CA VAL A 66 -24.84 9.17 1.49
C VAL A 66 -24.98 8.42 0.17
N GLN A 67 -26.22 8.25 -0.30
CA GLN A 67 -26.53 7.61 -1.57
C GLN A 67 -26.63 8.69 -2.65
N TYR A 68 -25.60 8.74 -3.50
CA TYR A 68 -25.58 9.59 -4.68
C TYR A 68 -26.08 8.80 -5.90
N PRO A 69 -27.22 9.18 -6.50
CA PRO A 69 -27.71 8.54 -7.71
C PRO A 69 -26.72 8.75 -8.86
N GLY A 70 -26.37 7.68 -9.57
CA GLY A 70 -25.39 7.70 -10.66
C GLY A 70 -23.92 7.58 -10.25
N LEU A 71 -23.63 7.58 -8.94
CA LEU A 71 -22.26 7.38 -8.43
C LEU A 71 -22.16 6.13 -7.54
N ASN A 72 -22.90 6.12 -6.43
CA ASN A 72 -22.87 5.02 -5.46
C ASN A 72 -24.15 4.17 -5.50
N LYS A 73 -25.24 4.74 -6.02
CA LYS A 73 -26.53 4.06 -6.27
C LYS A 73 -26.83 4.08 -7.77
N PRO A 74 -27.28 2.97 -8.38
CA PRO A 74 -27.68 2.99 -9.79
C PRO A 74 -28.85 3.96 -10.02
N LEU A 75 -28.91 4.57 -11.21
CA LEU A 75 -29.99 5.48 -11.64
C LEU A 75 -31.31 4.76 -11.96
N LEU A 76 -31.42 3.48 -11.59
CA LEU A 76 -32.56 2.63 -11.95
C LEU A 76 -33.61 2.70 -10.85
N THR A 77 -34.78 3.27 -11.19
CA THR A 77 -35.98 3.12 -10.37
C THR A 77 -36.44 1.66 -10.41
N ARG A 78 -37.03 1.21 -9.30
CA ARG A 78 -37.45 -0.14 -8.87
C ARG A 78 -38.15 -1.09 -9.89
N LYS A 79 -38.36 -0.70 -11.16
CA LYS A 79 -39.13 -1.45 -12.17
C LYS A 79 -38.68 -1.26 -13.64
N GLY A 80 -37.40 -0.96 -13.90
CA GLY A 80 -36.85 -1.03 -15.28
C GLY A 80 -37.37 0.01 -16.29
N ARG A 81 -37.96 1.12 -15.84
CA ARG A 81 -38.29 2.26 -16.72
C ARG A 81 -37.20 3.33 -16.66
N PRO A 82 -36.85 3.97 -17.80
CA PRO A 82 -35.99 5.14 -17.79
C PRO A 82 -36.66 6.27 -17.00
N MET A 83 -35.90 6.89 -16.11
CA MET A 83 -36.35 7.96 -15.22
C MET A 83 -36.50 9.25 -16.04
N VAL A 84 -37.71 9.78 -16.13
CA VAL A 84 -38.07 10.87 -17.06
C VAL A 84 -37.65 12.25 -16.55
N ASP A 85 -37.43 12.44 -15.24
CA ASP A 85 -37.26 13.77 -14.62
C ASP A 85 -35.94 14.00 -13.87
N GLY A 86 -34.98 13.07 -13.95
CA GLY A 86 -33.57 13.31 -13.59
C GLY A 86 -33.22 13.62 -12.11
N LYS A 87 -34.14 13.52 -11.14
CA LYS A 87 -33.82 13.87 -9.74
C LYS A 87 -34.31 12.82 -8.73
N GLU A 88 -33.51 11.79 -8.50
CA GLU A 88 -33.60 11.11 -7.20
C GLU A 88 -32.95 12.00 -6.13
N PRO A 89 -33.60 12.25 -4.98
CA PRO A 89 -32.99 13.03 -3.91
C PRO A 89 -31.82 12.28 -3.31
N VAL A 90 -30.76 13.02 -2.97
CA VAL A 90 -29.63 12.48 -2.20
C VAL A 90 -30.16 11.98 -0.87
N ALA A 91 -30.08 10.66 -0.65
CA ALA A 91 -30.63 10.01 0.54
C ALA A 91 -29.51 9.65 1.51
N ILE A 92 -29.74 9.92 2.80
CA ILE A 92 -28.85 9.49 3.87
C ILE A 92 -29.42 8.20 4.45
N THR A 93 -28.64 7.11 4.38
CA THR A 93 -29.04 5.86 5.06
C THR A 93 -28.76 6.01 6.54
N GLN A 94 -29.81 6.05 7.37
CA GLN A 94 -29.65 6.08 8.82
C GLN A 94 -28.93 4.81 9.29
N GLN A 95 -27.83 4.99 9.99
CA GLN A 95 -27.04 3.90 10.56
C GLN A 95 -26.99 4.04 12.08
N SER A 96 -27.03 2.92 12.79
CA SER A 96 -26.75 2.94 14.22
C SER A 96 -25.26 3.14 14.49
N ASP A 97 -24.92 3.79 15.60
CA ASP A 97 -23.53 4.05 16.01
C ASP A 97 -22.72 2.76 16.16
N GLU A 98 -23.38 1.66 16.52
CA GLU A 98 -22.74 0.35 16.60
C GLU A 98 -22.26 -0.14 15.24
N GLN A 99 -23.04 0.08 14.17
CA GLN A 99 -22.64 -0.31 12.81
C GLN A 99 -21.45 0.51 12.35
N LEU A 100 -21.39 1.80 12.68
CA LEU A 100 -20.24 2.66 12.36
C LEU A 100 -18.98 2.17 13.05
N LYS A 101 -19.05 1.85 14.36
CA LYS A 101 -17.93 1.28 15.12
C LYS A 101 -17.49 -0.06 14.54
N LYS A 102 -18.43 -0.96 14.22
CA LYS A 102 -18.14 -2.26 13.59
C LYS A 102 -17.42 -2.10 12.25
N ASN A 103 -17.86 -1.16 11.40
CA ASN A 103 -17.21 -0.90 10.11
C ASN A 103 -15.79 -0.34 10.28
N ALA A 104 -15.58 0.59 11.21
CA ALA A 104 -14.26 1.14 11.50
C ALA A 104 -13.29 0.06 12.02
N VAL A 105 -13.77 -0.82 12.91
CA VAL A 105 -13.01 -1.97 13.40
C VAL A 105 -12.73 -2.96 12.28
N ALA A 106 -13.69 -3.26 11.40
CA ALA A 106 -13.48 -4.14 10.26
C ALA A 106 -12.40 -3.60 9.30
N ILE A 107 -12.43 -2.30 9.00
CA ILE A 107 -11.41 -1.63 8.19
C ILE A 107 -10.03 -1.73 8.88
N ARG A 108 -9.97 -1.43 10.18
CA ARG A 108 -8.74 -1.56 10.98
C ARG A 108 -8.21 -2.99 10.98
N ASN A 109 -9.07 -3.98 11.19
CA ASN A 109 -8.72 -5.40 11.22
C ASN A 109 -8.28 -5.89 9.84
N TYR A 110 -8.90 -5.41 8.76
CA TYR A 110 -8.44 -5.66 7.40
C TYR A 110 -7.04 -5.07 7.16
N PHE A 111 -6.76 -3.86 7.66
CA PHE A 111 -5.42 -3.28 7.61
C PHE A 111 -4.41 -3.99 8.50
N MET A 112 -4.83 -4.50 9.66
CA MET A 112 -3.97 -5.26 10.58
C MET A 112 -3.69 -6.65 10.02
N SER A 113 -4.68 -7.35 9.47
CA SER A 113 -4.48 -8.65 8.83
C SER A 113 -3.57 -8.53 7.62
N LYS A 114 -3.69 -7.48 6.81
CA LYS A 114 -2.73 -7.16 5.73
C LYS A 114 -1.36 -6.73 6.27
N GLN A 115 -1.25 -6.24 7.50
CA GLN A 115 0.02 -5.94 8.16
C GLN A 115 0.66 -7.19 8.76
N ASP A 116 -0.08 -8.12 9.35
CA ASP A 116 0.48 -9.37 9.84
C ASP A 116 0.75 -10.34 8.70
N SER A 117 -0.17 -10.44 7.73
CA SER A 117 0.00 -11.21 6.50
C SER A 117 0.80 -10.48 5.42
N GLY A 118 1.34 -9.30 5.68
CA GLY A 118 2.07 -8.49 4.69
C GLY A 118 3.36 -7.90 5.23
N VAL A 119 3.50 -7.65 6.52
CA VAL A 119 4.79 -7.40 7.16
C VAL A 119 5.43 -8.72 7.51
N LYS A 120 4.78 -9.67 8.21
CA LYS A 120 5.39 -11.01 8.37
C LYS A 120 5.45 -11.73 7.04
N LYS A 121 4.39 -11.72 6.22
CA LYS A 121 4.42 -12.40 4.91
C LYS A 121 5.21 -11.65 3.84
N GLN A 122 5.38 -10.31 3.79
CA GLN A 122 6.34 -9.69 2.85
C GLN A 122 7.74 -9.59 3.43
N TYR A 123 7.95 -9.62 4.74
CA TYR A 123 9.30 -9.77 5.31
C TYR A 123 9.77 -11.20 5.13
N LEU A 124 8.90 -12.19 5.37
CA LEU A 124 9.09 -13.58 4.98
C LEU A 124 9.18 -13.61 3.45
N ILE A 125 8.15 -13.32 2.64
CA ILE A 125 8.22 -13.31 1.16
C ILE A 125 9.35 -12.45 0.60
N ARG A 126 9.87 -11.36 1.17
CA ARG A 126 11.06 -10.67 0.64
C ARG A 126 12.36 -11.33 1.09
N ARG A 127 12.46 -11.87 2.31
CA ARG A 127 13.48 -12.87 2.65
C ARG A 127 13.36 -14.07 1.73
N LEU A 128 12.17 -14.55 1.39
CA LEU A 128 11.91 -15.71 0.55
C LEU A 128 12.08 -15.36 -0.93
N LYS A 129 11.86 -14.13 -1.40
CA LYS A 129 11.93 -13.79 -2.83
C LYS A 129 13.34 -13.45 -3.27
N TYR A 130 14.18 -13.03 -2.32
CA TYR A 130 15.62 -12.82 -2.54
C TYR A 130 16.49 -13.93 -1.92
N ALA A 131 15.98 -14.74 -0.98
CA ALA A 131 16.67 -15.94 -0.46
C ALA A 131 16.05 -17.27 -0.91
N TYR A 132 14.93 -17.27 -1.65
CA TYR A 132 14.33 -18.46 -2.25
C TYR A 132 14.15 -18.22 -3.76
N GLN A 133 15.26 -18.31 -4.49
CA GLN A 133 15.20 -19.28 -5.58
C GLN A 133 14.86 -20.65 -4.94
N SER A 134 14.08 -21.52 -5.58
CA SER A 134 13.86 -22.85 -4.98
C SER A 134 15.24 -23.49 -4.69
N PRO A 135 15.38 -24.41 -3.73
CA PRO A 135 16.68 -25.04 -3.48
C PRO A 135 17.32 -25.69 -4.71
N LEU A 136 16.53 -25.92 -5.77
CA LEU A 136 16.95 -26.43 -7.08
C LEU A 136 17.40 -25.32 -8.04
N ASP A 137 16.87 -24.12 -7.89
CA ASP A 137 17.19 -22.97 -8.76
C ASP A 137 18.36 -22.13 -8.22
N ARG A 138 18.78 -22.37 -6.98
CA ARG A 138 19.92 -21.65 -6.37
C ARG A 138 21.22 -21.96 -7.12
N GLY A 139 22.09 -20.96 -7.20
CA GLY A 139 23.43 -21.13 -7.75
C GLY A 139 24.37 -21.85 -6.79
N PHE A 140 25.67 -21.52 -6.84
CA PHE A 140 26.70 -22.21 -6.06
C PHE A 140 26.55 -22.06 -4.54
N CYS A 141 25.96 -20.96 -4.07
CA CYS A 141 25.73 -20.71 -2.65
C CYS A 141 24.40 -19.96 -2.46
N GLY A 142 23.67 -20.24 -1.37
CA GLY A 142 22.30 -19.73 -1.17
C GLY A 142 22.16 -18.19 -1.07
N PHE A 143 23.21 -17.48 -0.66
CA PHE A 143 23.21 -16.01 -0.59
C PHE A 143 23.94 -15.34 -1.75
N LYS A 144 24.64 -16.10 -2.60
CA LYS A 144 25.38 -15.56 -3.75
C LYS A 144 24.55 -15.72 -5.00
N MET A 145 24.69 -14.76 -5.92
CA MET A 145 24.03 -14.82 -7.23
C MET A 145 24.82 -15.66 -8.25
N GLU A 146 26.04 -16.06 -7.93
CA GLU A 146 26.91 -16.87 -8.79
C GLU A 146 26.30 -18.26 -9.00
N GLY A 147 26.26 -18.72 -10.25
CA GLY A 147 25.64 -19.97 -10.66
C GLY A 147 24.12 -19.89 -10.89
N VAL A 148 23.47 -18.74 -10.66
CA VAL A 148 22.03 -18.58 -10.92
C VAL A 148 21.77 -18.42 -12.42
N LEU A 149 20.77 -19.15 -12.94
CA LEU A 149 20.28 -19.03 -14.31
C LEU A 149 19.43 -17.76 -14.48
N LEU A 150 19.78 -16.93 -15.45
CA LEU A 150 19.02 -15.73 -15.86
C LEU A 150 17.99 -16.02 -16.94
N GLY A 151 18.06 -17.21 -17.54
CA GLY A 151 17.23 -17.61 -18.69
C GLY A 151 17.86 -17.19 -20.01
N ARG A 152 17.01 -17.03 -21.03
CA ARG A 152 17.41 -16.65 -22.39
C ARG A 152 17.70 -15.15 -22.46
N PRO A 153 18.63 -14.71 -23.32
CA PRO A 153 18.84 -13.29 -23.53
C PRO A 153 17.59 -12.67 -24.19
N PRO A 154 17.33 -11.38 -23.95
CA PRO A 154 16.20 -10.69 -24.56
C PRO A 154 16.39 -10.58 -26.09
N PHE A 155 15.30 -10.35 -26.80
CA PHE A 155 15.30 -10.28 -28.26
C PHE A 155 16.03 -9.03 -28.76
N TYR A 156 17.06 -9.22 -29.59
CA TYR A 156 17.80 -8.15 -30.27
C TYR A 156 17.87 -8.44 -31.78
N GLY A 157 16.72 -8.45 -32.45
CA GLY A 157 16.62 -8.71 -33.90
C GLY A 157 16.82 -10.17 -34.31
N ARG A 158 17.40 -11.01 -33.44
CA ARG A 158 17.43 -12.48 -33.58
C ARG A 158 16.89 -13.13 -32.32
N ASN A 159 16.25 -14.29 -32.50
CA ASN A 159 15.74 -15.11 -31.40
C ASN A 159 16.82 -16.07 -30.90
N PHE A 160 17.12 -16.03 -29.61
CA PHE A 160 18.11 -16.89 -28.96
C PHE A 160 17.41 -17.91 -28.05
N LYS A 161 16.58 -18.78 -28.63
CA LYS A 161 15.78 -19.76 -27.87
C LYS A 161 16.65 -20.85 -27.23
N ASP A 162 17.79 -21.15 -27.81
CA ASP A 162 18.63 -22.28 -27.38
C ASP A 162 19.73 -21.88 -26.39
N PHE A 163 19.81 -20.59 -26.05
CA PHE A 163 20.81 -20.07 -25.13
C PHE A 163 20.30 -20.06 -23.69
N GLN A 164 21.20 -20.38 -22.76
CA GLN A 164 21.02 -20.18 -21.33
C GLN A 164 22.12 -19.27 -20.81
N CYS A 165 21.76 -18.27 -20.02
CA CYS A 165 22.70 -17.34 -19.40
C CYS A 165 22.85 -17.65 -17.91
N THR A 166 24.09 -17.77 -17.44
CA THR A 166 24.44 -18.04 -16.04
C THR A 166 25.38 -16.96 -15.51
N ILE A 167 25.21 -16.57 -14.24
CA ILE A 167 26.07 -15.58 -13.58
C ILE A 167 27.36 -16.26 -13.11
N LEU A 168 28.53 -15.78 -13.52
CA LEU A 168 29.82 -16.32 -13.07
C LEU A 168 30.38 -15.57 -11.86
N LYS A 169 30.30 -14.23 -11.86
CA LYS A 169 30.87 -13.38 -10.82
C LYS A 169 30.03 -12.13 -10.64
N VAL A 170 29.83 -11.73 -9.39
CA VAL A 170 29.25 -10.43 -9.03
C VAL A 170 30.25 -9.69 -8.15
N SER A 171 30.90 -8.68 -8.70
CA SER A 171 31.72 -7.73 -7.93
C SER A 171 30.84 -6.56 -7.50
N CYS A 172 30.60 -6.44 -6.20
CA CYS A 172 29.93 -5.30 -5.58
C CYS A 172 30.92 -4.20 -5.23
#